data_AF-A0A498EW14-F1
#
_entry.id   AF-A0A498EW14-F1
#
_cell.length_a   1.000
_cell.length_b   1.000
_cell.length_c   1.000
_cell.angle_alpha   90.00
_cell.angle_beta   90.00
_cell.angle_gamma   90.00
#
_symmetry.space_group_name_H-M   'P 1'
#
loop_
_entity.id
_entity.type
_entity.pdbx_description
1 polymer ?
#
loop_
_entity_poly.entity_id
_entity_poly.type
_entity_poly.pdbx_seq_one_letter_code
_entity_poly.pdbx_strand_id
1 'polypeptide(L)'
;MSHTEPALDEVQQQHKEPFYWLNEDSREFLSEGYLVEGVTAEERVREIAERAEEILDDDGFADKFYDYMSRGFYSLASPVWSNFGLDRGLPISCFGSYMEDNMESILYTQAEVGEMTKLGGGTSGYFGEIRPRGSPITNNGKSNGSYSFTELFDTIINVVSQGETRRGQFAGYIDIEHDDLDEWLNIKTEGDPVQDIYYGVIIGDDWFRAMVDGDEEKRETWAEIIETRINIGVPYIIFRDNMNDGKPQVYKDRGYEINASNLCTEIALPATPDESFVCCLSSMNALHYDEWKDTDAVETLTRFLDAVMEEFIQEAEGTQFMERPVRFAKRHRAIGIGVLGWHSYLQSEMIPFDSMEAMEKNEAIFRTIKERSYEESRQLADEFGEPEVLEGYGRRNTTTMSVAPTKSSSVILGQVSPSIEPLKSNYFVRDGAKLKSTQKNRFLEAILKQRGRDEREVWDSIAQNDGSVQHLDCLTDEEKEVFKTFAEIPQMAIINQAAQRQKHIDQAQSLNVSIDPSEVSVKEINQLYIEAWKKGVKSLYYQHSVNAAQKFSRDILECKACES
;
A
#
# COMPACT_ATOMS: atom_id res chain seq x y z
N MET A 1 0.09 -28.68 -24.13
CA MET A 1 0.93 -29.21 -23.04
C MET A 1 2.29 -28.60 -23.26
N SER A 2 2.47 -27.39 -22.75
CA SER A 2 3.77 -26.73 -22.79
C SER A 2 4.73 -27.55 -21.94
N HIS A 3 6.03 -27.49 -22.25
CA HIS A 3 7.03 -28.21 -21.46
C HIS A 3 7.18 -27.67 -20.02
N THR A 4 6.48 -26.60 -19.63
CA THR A 4 6.59 -25.93 -18.33
C THR A 4 5.64 -26.45 -17.24
N GLU A 5 4.51 -27.06 -17.61
CA GLU A 5 3.50 -27.58 -16.66
C GLU A 5 4.10 -28.48 -15.55
N PRO A 6 4.98 -29.47 -15.84
CA PRO A 6 5.47 -30.37 -14.80
C PRO A 6 6.39 -29.73 -13.75
N ALA A 7 7.07 -28.62 -14.07
CA ALA A 7 7.99 -27.97 -13.13
C ALA A 7 7.24 -27.12 -12.09
N LEU A 8 6.12 -26.54 -12.49
CA LEU A 8 5.30 -25.71 -11.61
C LEU A 8 4.43 -26.57 -10.68
N ASP A 9 4.03 -27.77 -11.12
CA ASP A 9 3.30 -28.76 -10.29
C ASP A 9 4.04 -29.09 -8.98
N GLU A 10 5.39 -29.21 -9.01
CA GLU A 10 6.17 -29.48 -7.80
C GLU A 10 6.10 -28.31 -6.79
N VAL A 11 6.15 -27.07 -7.28
CA VAL A 11 6.03 -25.86 -6.45
C VAL A 11 4.63 -25.78 -5.87
N GLN A 12 3.59 -26.01 -6.68
CA GLN A 12 2.20 -26.02 -6.23
C GLN A 12 1.92 -27.11 -5.20
N GLN A 13 2.55 -28.29 -5.33
CA GLN A 13 2.39 -29.36 -4.36
C GLN A 13 3.02 -29.01 -2.99
N GLN A 14 4.12 -28.28 -2.97
CA GLN A 14 4.72 -27.78 -1.72
C GLN A 14 3.82 -26.77 -1.00
N HIS A 15 3.03 -25.99 -1.75
CA HIS A 15 2.12 -25.00 -1.16
C HIS A 15 0.91 -25.61 -0.45
N LYS A 16 0.67 -26.92 -0.62
CA LYS A 16 -0.41 -27.63 0.08
C LYS A 16 -0.05 -28.01 1.52
N GLU A 17 1.22 -27.95 1.90
CA GLU A 17 1.64 -28.22 3.27
C GLU A 17 1.17 -27.09 4.20
N PRO A 18 0.57 -27.39 5.36
CA PRO A 18 0.19 -26.37 6.33
C PRO A 18 1.40 -25.52 6.74
N PHE A 19 1.22 -24.20 6.73
CA PHE A 19 2.25 -23.20 7.02
C PHE A 19 3.49 -23.29 6.11
N TYR A 20 3.35 -23.74 4.86
CA TYR A 20 4.47 -23.78 3.88
C TYR A 20 5.19 -22.42 3.75
N TRP A 21 4.45 -21.33 3.91
CA TRP A 21 4.94 -19.97 3.79
C TRP A 21 5.85 -19.56 4.96
N LEU A 22 5.72 -20.22 6.11
CA LEU A 22 6.43 -19.92 7.35
C LEU A 22 7.82 -20.58 7.38
N ASN A 23 8.64 -20.21 6.39
CA ASN A 23 10.04 -20.62 6.26
C ASN A 23 10.96 -19.91 7.28
N GLU A 24 12.26 -20.24 7.26
CA GLU A 24 13.24 -19.67 8.20
C GLU A 24 13.28 -18.13 8.17
N ASP A 25 13.34 -17.53 6.97
CA ASP A 25 13.28 -16.07 6.78
C ASP A 25 12.01 -15.45 7.39
N SER A 26 10.86 -16.11 7.21
CA SER A 26 9.56 -15.63 7.69
C SER A 26 9.48 -15.71 9.21
N ARG A 27 10.00 -16.79 9.81
CA ARG A 27 10.07 -16.97 11.26
C ARG A 27 11.03 -15.97 11.90
N GLU A 28 12.22 -15.78 11.33
CA GLU A 28 13.18 -14.79 11.80
C GLU A 28 12.54 -13.40 11.77
N PHE A 29 11.98 -13.01 10.62
CA PHE A 29 11.34 -11.71 10.45
C PHE A 29 10.16 -11.48 11.41
N LEU A 30 9.34 -12.50 11.67
CA LEU A 30 8.25 -12.42 12.65
C LEU A 30 8.78 -12.25 14.07
N SER A 31 9.80 -13.03 14.45
CA SER A 31 10.38 -13.04 15.80
C SER A 31 11.10 -11.74 16.17
N GLU A 32 11.68 -11.02 15.19
CA GLU A 32 12.46 -9.81 15.45
C GLU A 32 11.61 -8.57 15.75
N GLY A 33 10.33 -8.55 15.37
CA GLY A 33 9.55 -7.32 15.42
C GLY A 33 8.07 -7.43 15.73
N TYR A 34 7.48 -8.63 15.69
CA TYR A 34 6.02 -8.76 15.78
C TYR A 34 5.55 -9.72 16.87
N LEU A 35 6.31 -10.79 17.16
CA LEU A 35 5.92 -11.77 18.17
C LEU A 35 6.31 -11.32 19.59
N VAL A 36 5.56 -11.79 20.58
CA VAL A 36 5.95 -11.71 21.99
C VAL A 36 7.06 -12.73 22.24
N GLU A 37 8.00 -12.42 23.15
CA GLU A 37 9.10 -13.33 23.49
C GLU A 37 8.55 -14.70 23.94
N GLY A 38 9.04 -15.77 23.31
CA GLY A 38 8.64 -17.15 23.61
C GLY A 38 7.38 -17.65 22.88
N VAL A 39 6.68 -16.80 22.12
CA VAL A 39 5.51 -17.20 21.33
C VAL A 39 5.93 -17.51 19.88
N THR A 40 5.56 -18.68 19.38
CA THR A 40 5.77 -19.06 17.96
C THR A 40 4.77 -18.36 17.04
N ALA A 41 5.08 -18.28 15.75
CA ALA A 41 4.18 -17.66 14.78
C ALA A 41 2.84 -18.41 14.69
N GLU A 42 2.86 -19.74 14.76
CA GLU A 42 1.66 -20.57 14.74
C GLU A 42 0.80 -20.37 15.99
N GLU A 43 1.41 -20.33 17.18
CA GLU A 43 0.69 -19.99 18.43
C GLU A 43 0.08 -18.59 18.32
N ARG A 44 0.82 -17.63 17.77
CA ARG A 44 0.31 -16.27 17.59
C ARG A 44 -0.87 -16.19 16.63
N VAL A 45 -0.88 -16.96 15.54
CA VAL A 45 -2.04 -17.06 14.64
C VAL A 45 -3.24 -17.63 15.40
N ARG A 46 -3.03 -18.61 16.27
CA ARG A 46 -4.10 -19.20 17.09
C ARG A 46 -4.69 -18.16 18.07
N GLU A 47 -3.84 -17.43 18.80
CA GLU A 47 -4.28 -16.36 19.70
C GLU A 47 -5.11 -15.29 18.98
N ILE A 48 -4.67 -14.86 17.80
CA ILE A 48 -5.39 -13.90 16.97
C ILE A 48 -6.75 -14.46 16.56
N ALA A 49 -6.80 -15.73 16.15
CA ALA A 49 -8.03 -16.37 15.71
C ALA A 49 -9.06 -16.52 16.86
N GLU A 50 -8.59 -16.95 18.03
CA GLU A 50 -9.41 -17.11 19.25
C GLU A 50 -9.92 -15.77 19.77
N ARG A 51 -9.11 -14.71 19.71
CA ARG A 51 -9.57 -13.37 20.08
C ARG A 51 -10.66 -12.85 19.15
N ALA A 52 -10.50 -13.06 17.84
CA ALA A 52 -11.52 -12.66 16.88
C ALA A 52 -12.83 -13.45 17.07
N GLU A 53 -12.73 -14.75 17.34
CA GLU A 53 -13.89 -15.59 17.71
C GLU A 53 -14.61 -15.04 18.95
N GLU A 54 -13.87 -14.67 20.01
CA GLU A 54 -14.44 -14.08 21.22
C GLU A 54 -15.19 -12.77 20.95
N ILE A 55 -14.61 -11.87 20.15
CA ILE A 55 -15.23 -10.57 19.81
C ILE A 55 -16.48 -10.77 18.95
N LEU A 56 -16.46 -11.74 18.04
CA LEU A 56 -17.56 -12.02 17.11
C LEU A 56 -18.66 -12.89 17.73
N ASP A 57 -18.40 -13.59 18.83
CA ASP A 57 -19.31 -14.62 19.39
C ASP A 57 -19.72 -15.66 18.32
N ASP A 58 -18.75 -16.09 17.50
CA ASP A 58 -18.94 -16.97 16.33
C ASP A 58 -18.20 -18.31 16.50
N ASP A 59 -18.87 -19.27 17.16
CA ASP A 59 -18.31 -20.60 17.46
C ASP A 59 -17.68 -21.29 16.22
N GLY A 60 -16.38 -21.56 16.29
CA GLY A 60 -15.62 -22.24 15.23
C GLY A 60 -14.98 -21.30 14.21
N PHE A 61 -15.15 -19.98 14.38
CA PHE A 61 -14.43 -18.96 13.62
C PHE A 61 -12.91 -19.14 13.73
N ALA A 62 -12.40 -19.40 14.93
CA ALA A 62 -10.96 -19.50 15.20
C ALA A 62 -10.31 -20.63 14.41
N ASP A 63 -10.94 -21.80 14.39
CA ASP A 63 -10.46 -22.96 13.62
C ASP A 63 -10.47 -22.70 12.12
N LYS A 64 -11.53 -22.06 11.61
CA LYS A 64 -11.65 -21.70 10.20
C LYS A 64 -10.59 -20.68 9.78
N PHE A 65 -10.43 -19.62 10.56
CA PHE A 65 -9.43 -18.58 10.30
C PHE A 65 -8.01 -19.15 10.36
N TYR A 66 -7.73 -20.02 11.33
CA TYR A 66 -6.45 -20.70 11.46
C TYR A 66 -6.15 -21.61 10.27
N ASP A 67 -7.14 -22.36 9.76
CA ASP A 67 -6.98 -23.17 8.54
C ASP A 67 -6.58 -22.30 7.34
N TYR A 68 -7.30 -21.20 7.09
CA TYR A 68 -6.98 -20.30 5.99
C TYR A 68 -5.62 -19.60 6.13
N MET A 69 -5.23 -19.24 7.35
CA MET A 69 -3.87 -18.76 7.64
C MET A 69 -2.83 -19.84 7.37
N SER A 70 -3.08 -21.10 7.77
CA SER A 70 -2.16 -22.21 7.53
C SER A 70 -1.95 -22.47 6.04
N ARG A 71 -2.99 -22.27 5.22
CA ARG A 71 -2.95 -22.40 3.76
C ARG A 71 -2.32 -21.18 3.05
N GLY A 72 -1.98 -20.13 3.80
CA GLY A 72 -1.35 -18.91 3.26
C GLY A 72 -2.31 -18.01 2.49
N PHE A 73 -3.61 -18.09 2.77
CA PHE A 73 -4.65 -17.33 2.08
C PHE A 73 -4.68 -15.86 2.51
N TYR A 74 -4.33 -15.58 3.76
CA TYR A 74 -4.34 -14.23 4.31
C TYR A 74 -2.95 -13.75 4.68
N SER A 75 -2.76 -12.45 4.51
CA SER A 75 -1.72 -11.70 5.18
C SER A 75 -2.33 -10.75 6.17
N LEU A 76 -1.82 -10.77 7.40
CA LEU A 76 -2.24 -9.82 8.43
C LEU A 76 -1.30 -8.62 8.43
N ALA A 77 -1.85 -7.43 8.67
CA ALA A 77 -1.04 -6.23 8.85
C ALA A 77 -0.15 -6.34 10.10
N SER A 78 0.97 -5.63 10.08
CA SER A 78 1.92 -5.63 11.20
C SER A 78 1.30 -5.27 12.56
N PRO A 79 0.42 -4.25 12.68
CA PRO A 79 -0.21 -3.93 13.96
C PRO A 79 -1.09 -5.07 14.51
N VAL A 80 -1.73 -5.85 13.63
CA VAL A 80 -2.52 -7.02 14.05
C VAL A 80 -1.61 -8.09 14.67
N TRP A 81 -0.50 -8.43 14.00
CA TRP A 81 0.48 -9.36 14.56
C TRP A 81 1.01 -8.89 15.92
N SER A 82 1.37 -7.62 16.02
CA SER A 82 2.01 -7.05 17.20
C SER A 82 1.06 -6.85 18.38
N ASN A 83 -0.21 -6.54 18.14
CA ASN A 83 -1.08 -5.93 19.16
C ASN A 83 -2.45 -6.62 19.33
N PHE A 84 -3.01 -7.29 18.32
CA PHE A 84 -4.41 -7.77 18.41
C PHE A 84 -4.61 -8.84 19.49
N GLY A 85 -5.53 -8.64 20.42
CA GLY A 85 -5.72 -9.51 21.59
C GLY A 85 -4.62 -9.45 22.64
N LEU A 86 -3.80 -8.40 22.65
CA LEU A 86 -2.75 -8.17 23.64
C LEU A 86 -2.95 -6.80 24.32
N ASP A 87 -2.52 -6.69 25.57
CA ASP A 87 -2.58 -5.43 26.35
C ASP A 87 -1.51 -4.39 25.93
N ARG A 88 -1.17 -4.31 24.63
CA ARG A 88 -0.14 -3.40 24.10
C ARG A 88 -0.50 -2.83 22.73
N GLY A 89 -0.28 -1.53 22.55
CA GLY A 89 -0.45 -0.85 21.25
C GLY A 89 -1.89 -0.88 20.73
N LEU A 90 -2.07 -0.63 19.43
CA LEU A 90 -3.37 -0.70 18.76
C LEU A 90 -3.29 -1.51 17.46
N PRO A 91 -4.35 -2.23 17.05
CA PRO A 91 -4.31 -3.09 15.86
C PRO A 91 -4.64 -2.34 14.54
N ILE A 92 -4.64 -1.00 14.55
CA ILE A 92 -4.93 -0.14 13.39
C ILE A 92 -3.65 0.21 12.62
N SER A 93 -3.78 0.28 11.30
CA SER A 93 -2.63 0.55 10.40
C SER A 93 -2.53 2.00 9.94
N CYS A 94 -3.65 2.70 9.79
CA CYS A 94 -3.68 4.02 9.15
C CYS A 94 -4.56 5.00 9.91
N PHE A 95 -4.05 6.23 10.05
CA PHE A 95 -4.75 7.38 10.60
C PHE A 95 -4.63 8.59 9.66
N GLY A 96 -5.67 9.41 9.59
CA GLY A 96 -5.58 10.69 8.88
C GLY A 96 -6.48 11.77 9.46
N SER A 97 -5.89 12.94 9.69
CA SER A 97 -6.52 14.06 10.40
C SER A 97 -6.80 15.25 9.47
N TYR A 98 -7.80 16.04 9.84
CA TYR A 98 -8.13 17.30 9.18
C TYR A 98 -7.76 18.47 10.09
N MET A 99 -7.10 19.49 9.53
CA MET A 99 -6.71 20.69 10.25
C MET A 99 -7.50 21.89 9.78
N GLU A 100 -8.26 22.50 10.70
CA GLU A 100 -8.84 23.81 10.48
C GLU A 100 -7.79 24.91 10.61
N ASP A 101 -8.06 26.08 10.01
CA ASP A 101 -7.20 27.26 9.99
C ASP A 101 -7.15 28.04 11.32
N ASN A 102 -6.89 27.34 12.42
CA ASN A 102 -6.74 27.89 13.76
C ASN A 102 -5.74 27.09 14.61
N MET A 103 -5.09 27.77 15.56
CA MET A 103 -4.04 27.16 16.38
C MET A 103 -4.53 26.02 17.27
N GLU A 104 -5.78 26.03 17.72
CA GLU A 104 -6.34 24.96 18.55
C GLU A 104 -6.42 23.66 17.74
N SER A 105 -6.98 23.70 16.54
CA SER A 105 -7.04 22.54 15.64
C SER A 105 -5.66 22.06 15.23
N ILE A 106 -4.71 22.96 14.91
CA ILE A 106 -3.35 22.57 14.51
C ILE A 106 -2.63 21.87 15.67
N LEU A 107 -2.65 22.45 16.88
CA LEU A 107 -1.97 21.87 18.04
C LEU A 107 -2.66 20.60 18.53
N TYR A 108 -3.99 20.53 18.46
CA TYR A 108 -4.72 19.30 18.74
C TYR A 108 -4.31 18.18 17.78
N THR A 109 -4.27 18.46 16.48
CA THR A 109 -3.89 17.49 15.45
C THR A 109 -2.44 17.03 15.63
N GLN A 110 -1.54 17.93 16.03
CA GLN A 110 -0.16 17.58 16.33
C GLN A 110 -0.06 16.63 17.55
N ALA A 111 -0.84 16.88 18.61
CA ALA A 111 -0.90 16.01 19.77
C ALA A 111 -1.50 14.63 19.44
N GLU A 112 -2.57 14.62 18.64
CA GLU A 112 -3.21 13.43 18.10
C GLU A 112 -2.21 12.58 17.29
N VAL A 113 -1.47 13.18 16.35
CA VAL A 113 -0.41 12.50 15.57
C VAL A 113 0.68 11.93 16.49
N GLY A 114 1.05 12.67 17.55
CA GLY A 114 2.00 12.19 18.55
C GLY A 114 1.52 10.92 19.27
N GLU A 115 0.26 10.90 19.72
CA GLU A 115 -0.31 9.73 20.40
C GLU A 115 -0.48 8.54 19.43
N MET A 116 -0.97 8.77 18.21
CA MET A 116 -1.06 7.74 17.17
C MET A 116 0.31 7.14 16.82
N THR A 117 1.34 7.98 16.72
CA THR A 117 2.72 7.56 16.44
C THR A 117 3.25 6.67 17.54
N LYS A 118 3.04 7.05 18.81
CA LYS A 118 3.42 6.25 19.98
C LYS A 118 2.73 4.88 19.98
N LEU A 119 1.47 4.82 19.55
CA LEU A 119 0.67 3.59 19.48
C LEU A 119 0.97 2.74 18.23
N GLY A 120 1.85 3.21 17.34
CA GLY A 120 2.40 2.44 16.21
C GLY A 120 1.65 2.59 14.89
N GLY A 121 0.81 3.62 14.74
CA GLY A 121 0.08 3.91 13.51
C GLY A 121 0.85 4.77 12.51
N GLY A 122 0.69 4.50 11.21
CA GLY A 122 1.07 5.45 10.15
C GLY A 122 0.09 6.60 10.10
N THR A 123 0.58 7.84 10.11
CA THR A 123 -0.24 9.05 10.25
C THR A 123 -0.23 9.91 8.99
N SER A 124 -1.24 10.76 8.85
CA SER A 124 -1.35 11.72 7.75
C SER A 124 -2.21 12.91 8.14
N GLY A 125 -2.10 14.02 7.40
CA GLY A 125 -2.91 15.21 7.66
C GLY A 125 -3.13 16.06 6.42
N TYR A 126 -4.32 16.64 6.30
CA TYR A 126 -4.66 17.61 5.26
C TYR A 126 -4.40 19.04 5.73
N PHE A 127 -3.58 19.78 4.97
CA PHE A 127 -3.13 21.15 5.28
C PHE A 127 -3.79 22.22 4.40
N GLY A 128 -4.62 21.84 3.43
CA GLY A 128 -5.19 22.76 2.42
C GLY A 128 -6.04 23.91 2.97
N GLU A 129 -6.57 23.79 4.19
CA GLU A 129 -7.30 24.88 4.85
C GLU A 129 -6.40 25.95 5.48
N ILE A 130 -5.14 25.61 5.79
CA ILE A 130 -4.27 26.49 6.57
C ILE A 130 -3.85 27.66 5.69
N ARG A 131 -4.19 28.88 6.11
CA ARG A 131 -3.93 30.09 5.30
C ARG A 131 -2.44 30.21 4.91
N PRO A 132 -2.16 30.69 3.68
CA PRO A 132 -0.80 30.75 3.17
C PRO A 132 0.07 31.79 3.87
N ARG A 133 1.38 31.70 3.64
CA ARG A 133 2.38 32.62 4.20
C ARG A 133 2.02 34.06 3.83
N GLY A 134 2.14 34.95 4.80
CA GLY A 134 1.84 36.37 4.59
C GLY A 134 0.38 36.77 4.83
N SER A 135 -0.54 35.80 4.98
CA SER A 135 -1.96 36.04 5.29
C SER A 135 -2.13 36.79 6.62
N PRO A 136 -3.11 37.70 6.75
CA PRO A 136 -3.30 38.47 7.98
C PRO A 136 -3.75 37.58 9.15
N ILE A 137 -3.26 37.87 10.35
CA ILE A 137 -3.73 37.26 11.61
C ILE A 137 -4.23 38.34 12.59
N THR A 138 -5.09 37.94 13.53
CA THR A 138 -5.68 38.83 14.54
C THR A 138 -4.59 39.51 15.39
N ASN A 139 -4.80 40.77 15.77
CA ASN A 139 -3.91 41.58 16.64
C ASN A 139 -2.54 41.98 16.02
N ASN A 140 -2.50 42.21 14.70
CA ASN A 140 -1.31 42.56 13.92
C ASN A 140 -0.32 41.41 13.76
N GLY A 141 -0.05 41.03 12.52
CA GLY A 141 0.93 40.01 12.15
C GLY A 141 0.60 39.39 10.81
N LYS A 142 1.45 38.46 10.37
CA LYS A 142 1.24 37.66 9.17
C LYS A 142 1.48 36.18 9.51
N SER A 143 0.70 35.29 8.91
CA SER A 143 0.88 33.83 8.99
C SER A 143 2.23 33.42 8.43
N ASN A 144 2.79 32.35 8.98
CA ASN A 144 3.98 31.68 8.42
C ASN A 144 3.61 30.62 7.36
N GLY A 145 2.33 30.45 7.06
CA GLY A 145 1.87 29.52 6.02
C GLY A 145 1.75 28.07 6.50
N SER A 146 1.13 27.26 5.66
CA SER A 146 0.91 25.83 5.83
C SER A 146 2.24 25.06 5.95
N TYR A 147 3.23 25.39 5.11
CA TYR A 147 4.55 24.74 5.10
C TYR A 147 5.25 24.84 6.45
N SER A 148 5.27 26.01 7.08
CA SER A 148 5.96 26.18 8.38
C SER A 148 5.37 25.34 9.50
N PHE A 149 4.09 24.93 9.42
CA PHE A 149 3.53 24.02 10.41
C PHE A 149 3.98 22.57 10.18
N THR A 150 4.40 22.19 8.96
CA THR A 150 4.92 20.85 8.68
C THR A 150 6.18 20.52 9.50
N GLU A 151 6.99 21.52 9.85
CA GLU A 151 8.15 21.37 10.74
C GLU A 151 7.77 20.79 12.12
N LEU A 152 6.56 21.12 12.63
CA LEU A 152 6.05 20.57 13.89
C LEU A 152 5.77 19.07 13.77
N PHE A 153 5.24 18.65 12.63
CA PHE A 153 4.92 17.25 12.34
C PHE A 153 6.17 16.44 12.00
N ASP A 154 7.15 17.05 11.32
CA ASP A 154 8.46 16.45 11.08
C ASP A 154 9.22 16.22 12.39
N THR A 155 9.17 17.20 13.29
CA THR A 155 9.79 17.07 14.60
C THR A 155 9.11 15.99 15.44
N ILE A 156 7.77 15.94 15.49
CA ILE A 156 7.07 15.01 16.38
C ILE A 156 7.33 13.55 16.01
N ILE A 157 7.37 13.19 14.71
CA ILE A 157 7.63 11.81 14.28
C ILE A 157 9.06 11.34 14.55
N ASN A 158 9.99 12.29 14.72
CA ASN A 158 11.37 12.03 15.09
C ASN A 158 11.58 11.96 16.60
N VAL A 159 10.77 12.69 17.37
CA VAL A 159 10.83 12.72 18.83
C VAL A 159 10.06 11.55 19.44
N VAL A 160 8.92 11.19 18.86
CA VAL A 160 8.06 10.10 19.35
C VAL A 160 8.38 8.82 18.56
N SER A 161 8.82 7.77 19.25
CA SER A 161 9.12 6.47 18.65
C SER A 161 8.30 5.35 19.29
N GLN A 162 7.98 4.34 18.48
CA GLN A 162 7.40 3.09 18.96
C GLN A 162 8.55 2.16 19.37
N GLY A 163 8.84 2.10 20.67
CA GLY A 163 9.94 1.27 21.20
C GLY A 163 11.34 1.73 20.75
N GLU A 164 12.29 0.80 20.70
CA GLU A 164 13.71 1.10 20.45
C GLU A 164 14.09 1.30 18.96
N THR A 165 13.23 0.92 17.98
CA THR A 165 13.69 0.77 16.58
C THR A 165 12.80 1.36 15.47
N ARG A 166 11.54 1.75 15.70
CA ARG A 166 10.67 2.33 14.66
C ARG A 166 10.39 3.82 14.90
N ARG A 167 10.87 4.68 14.00
CA ARG A 167 10.51 6.10 13.93
C ARG A 167 9.08 6.25 13.42
N GLY A 168 8.40 7.32 13.84
CA GLY A 168 7.10 7.67 13.31
C GLY A 168 7.15 7.97 11.82
N GLN A 169 6.00 7.87 11.16
CA GLN A 169 5.84 8.23 9.76
C GLN A 169 4.57 9.08 9.59
N PHE A 170 4.71 10.17 8.86
CA PHE A 170 3.63 11.11 8.57
C PHE A 170 3.63 11.51 7.09
N ALA A 171 2.46 11.65 6.50
CA ALA A 171 2.27 12.27 5.18
C ALA A 171 1.39 13.51 5.26
N GLY A 172 1.93 14.68 4.87
CA GLY A 172 1.16 15.91 4.71
C GLY A 172 0.55 16.02 3.31
N TYR A 173 -0.68 16.52 3.21
CA TYR A 173 -1.35 16.72 1.93
C TYR A 173 -1.72 18.18 1.72
N ILE A 174 -1.41 18.69 0.53
CA ILE A 174 -1.66 20.07 0.12
C ILE A 174 -2.31 20.11 -1.26
N ASP A 175 -3.15 21.10 -1.51
CA ASP A 175 -3.77 21.30 -2.82
C ASP A 175 -2.81 21.96 -3.79
N ILE A 176 -2.92 21.59 -5.06
CA ILE A 176 -2.08 22.14 -6.13
C ILE A 176 -2.31 23.64 -6.36
N GLU A 177 -3.47 24.16 -5.95
CA GLU A 177 -3.80 25.58 -6.04
C GLU A 177 -3.35 26.39 -4.82
N HIS A 178 -2.74 25.75 -3.81
CA HIS A 178 -2.36 26.43 -2.58
C HIS A 178 -1.15 27.34 -2.79
N ASP A 179 -1.22 28.60 -2.32
CA ASP A 179 -0.17 29.61 -2.54
C ASP A 179 1.20 29.25 -1.92
N ASP A 180 1.25 28.28 -1.01
CA ASP A 180 2.51 27.78 -0.42
C ASP A 180 3.10 26.58 -1.18
N LEU A 181 2.51 26.10 -2.29
CA LEU A 181 2.93 24.86 -2.97
C LEU A 181 4.44 24.84 -3.28
N ASP A 182 5.01 25.96 -3.72
CA ASP A 182 6.44 26.06 -4.02
C ASP A 182 7.33 25.74 -2.81
N GLU A 183 6.91 26.13 -1.60
CA GLU A 183 7.61 25.77 -0.36
C GLU A 183 7.49 24.27 -0.09
N TRP A 184 6.31 23.68 -0.30
CA TRP A 184 6.07 22.25 -0.14
C TRP A 184 6.89 21.39 -1.10
N LEU A 185 7.10 21.83 -2.34
CA LEU A 185 7.91 21.10 -3.31
C LEU A 185 9.39 20.99 -2.92
N ASN A 186 9.86 21.82 -1.97
CA ASN A 186 11.23 21.75 -1.43
C ASN A 186 11.39 20.72 -0.29
N ILE A 187 10.30 20.15 0.24
CA ILE A 187 10.38 19.13 1.29
C ILE A 187 11.27 17.96 0.83
N LYS A 188 12.19 17.51 1.71
CA LYS A 188 13.25 16.50 1.45
C LYS A 188 14.37 16.92 0.48
N THR A 189 14.39 18.14 -0.03
CA THR A 189 15.51 18.61 -0.84
C THR A 189 16.71 18.98 0.04
N GLU A 190 17.92 19.00 -0.53
CA GLU A 190 19.13 19.31 0.24
C GLU A 190 19.07 20.74 0.80
N GLY A 191 19.17 20.86 2.13
CA GLY A 191 19.16 22.14 2.84
C GLY A 191 17.80 22.60 3.35
N ASP A 192 16.72 21.90 3.01
CA ASP A 192 15.38 22.16 3.54
C ASP A 192 15.27 21.70 5.02
N PRO A 193 14.55 22.42 5.90
CA PRO A 193 14.39 22.00 7.29
C PRO A 193 13.51 20.74 7.48
N VAL A 194 12.67 20.40 6.50
CA VAL A 194 11.71 19.29 6.58
C VAL A 194 12.22 18.11 5.75
N GLN A 195 12.69 17.06 6.43
CA GLN A 195 13.42 15.95 5.78
C GLN A 195 12.75 14.58 5.94
N ASP A 196 11.98 14.36 7.00
CA ASP A 196 11.51 13.02 7.38
C ASP A 196 10.07 12.76 6.95
N ILE A 197 9.16 13.74 7.05
CA ILE A 197 7.77 13.56 6.57
C ILE A 197 7.70 13.29 5.08
N TYR A 198 6.70 12.55 4.64
CA TYR A 198 6.30 12.47 3.24
C TYR A 198 5.23 13.51 2.94
N TYR A 199 4.95 13.73 1.65
CA TYR A 199 3.86 14.62 1.26
C TYR A 199 3.22 14.22 -0.07
N GLY A 200 1.98 14.65 -0.26
CA GLY A 200 1.20 14.47 -1.47
C GLY A 200 0.54 15.76 -1.93
N VAL A 201 0.39 15.89 -3.25
CA VAL A 201 -0.30 16.99 -3.90
C VAL A 201 -1.66 16.51 -4.39
N ILE A 202 -2.71 17.25 -4.01
CA ILE A 202 -4.10 16.98 -4.38
C ILE A 202 -4.45 17.85 -5.59
N ILE A 203 -5.03 17.21 -6.60
CA ILE A 203 -5.28 17.81 -7.90
C ILE A 203 -6.74 17.63 -8.29
N GLY A 204 -7.44 18.74 -8.53
CA GLY A 204 -8.79 18.75 -9.08
C GLY A 204 -8.85 18.61 -10.60
N ASP A 205 -9.96 18.08 -11.10
CA ASP A 205 -10.26 17.84 -12.52
C ASP A 205 -10.18 19.11 -13.35
N ASP A 206 -10.71 20.22 -12.84
CA ASP A 206 -10.73 21.49 -13.56
C ASP A 206 -9.32 22.08 -13.71
N TRP A 207 -8.49 21.98 -12.66
CA TRP A 207 -7.08 22.38 -12.72
C TRP A 207 -6.32 21.52 -13.73
N PHE A 208 -6.48 20.20 -13.63
CA PHE A 208 -5.73 19.26 -14.47
C PHE A 208 -6.16 19.31 -15.92
N ARG A 209 -7.46 19.49 -16.20
CA ARG A 209 -7.99 19.71 -17.55
C ARG A 209 -7.43 20.99 -18.16
N ALA A 210 -7.39 22.09 -17.41
CA ALA A 210 -6.80 23.35 -17.90
C ALA A 210 -5.31 23.19 -18.25
N MET A 211 -4.53 22.47 -17.42
CA MET A 211 -3.13 22.13 -17.70
C MET A 211 -2.98 21.35 -19.01
N VAL A 212 -3.82 20.32 -19.21
CA VAL A 212 -3.83 19.52 -20.46
C VAL A 212 -4.19 20.40 -21.67
N ASP A 213 -5.20 21.25 -21.53
CA ASP A 213 -5.76 22.09 -22.60
C ASP A 213 -4.86 23.25 -23.03
N GLY A 214 -3.79 23.58 -22.27
CA GLY A 214 -2.80 24.55 -22.71
C GLY A 214 -2.49 25.69 -21.75
N ASP A 215 -3.00 25.68 -20.53
CA ASP A 215 -2.69 26.69 -19.52
C ASP A 215 -1.19 26.68 -19.19
N GLU A 216 -0.47 27.75 -19.55
CA GLU A 216 0.99 27.83 -19.44
C GLU A 216 1.47 27.80 -17.99
N GLU A 217 0.80 28.55 -17.09
CA GLU A 217 1.15 28.63 -15.67
C GLU A 217 0.98 27.27 -15.00
N LYS A 218 -0.15 26.58 -15.25
CA LYS A 218 -0.37 25.23 -14.69
C LYS A 218 0.60 24.20 -15.26
N ARG A 219 1.04 24.36 -16.51
CA ARG A 219 2.06 23.47 -17.11
C ARG A 219 3.43 23.66 -16.48
N GLU A 220 3.78 24.87 -16.09
CA GLU A 220 5.02 25.15 -15.35
C GLU A 220 4.98 24.46 -13.98
N THR A 221 3.94 24.71 -13.17
CA THR A 221 3.75 24.02 -11.88
C THR A 221 3.73 22.49 -12.01
N TRP A 222 3.06 21.97 -13.05
CA TRP A 222 3.02 20.52 -13.28
C TRP A 222 4.38 19.94 -13.68
N ALA A 223 5.17 20.68 -14.46
CA ALA A 223 6.52 20.27 -14.83
C ALA A 223 7.43 20.18 -13.59
N GLU A 224 7.32 21.13 -12.67
CA GLU A 224 8.04 21.12 -11.39
C GLU A 224 7.66 19.89 -10.55
N ILE A 225 6.37 19.55 -10.45
CA ILE A 225 5.91 18.33 -9.77
C ILE A 225 6.53 17.07 -10.39
N ILE A 226 6.55 16.96 -11.73
CA ILE A 226 7.17 15.82 -12.41
C ILE A 226 8.67 15.77 -12.11
N GLU A 227 9.37 16.90 -12.17
CA GLU A 227 10.80 17.00 -11.87
C GLU A 227 11.12 16.57 -10.44
N THR A 228 10.35 17.06 -9.46
CA THR A 228 10.49 16.65 -8.05
C THR A 228 10.29 15.14 -7.89
N ARG A 229 9.28 14.55 -8.55
CA ARG A 229 9.07 13.09 -8.54
C ARG A 229 10.19 12.31 -9.22
N ILE A 230 10.86 12.86 -10.23
CA ILE A 230 12.06 12.25 -10.84
C ILE A 230 13.23 12.26 -9.84
N ASN A 231 13.41 13.36 -9.12
CA ASN A 231 14.56 13.57 -8.25
C ASN A 231 14.45 12.81 -6.93
N ILE A 232 13.28 12.84 -6.26
CA ILE A 232 13.10 12.30 -4.90
C ILE A 232 11.96 11.27 -4.79
N GLY A 233 11.23 10.99 -5.87
CA GLY A 233 10.17 9.95 -5.92
C GLY A 233 8.80 10.37 -5.37
N VAL A 234 8.72 11.55 -4.74
CA VAL A 234 7.51 12.23 -4.22
C VAL A 234 7.45 13.65 -4.81
N PRO A 235 6.33 14.41 -4.73
CA PRO A 235 5.09 14.16 -4.01
C PRO A 235 4.32 12.92 -4.48
N TYR A 236 3.48 12.38 -3.61
CA TYR A 236 2.35 11.55 -4.03
C TYR A 236 1.37 12.38 -4.84
N ILE A 237 0.60 11.76 -5.73
CA ILE A 237 -0.43 12.46 -6.51
C ILE A 237 -1.79 11.91 -6.12
N ILE A 238 -2.70 12.79 -5.73
CA ILE A 238 -4.10 12.47 -5.40
C ILE A 238 -5.01 13.16 -6.41
N PHE A 239 -5.80 12.38 -7.17
CA PHE A 239 -6.80 12.92 -8.07
C PHE A 239 -8.11 13.10 -7.31
N ARG A 240 -8.40 14.32 -6.84
CA ARG A 240 -9.48 14.62 -5.88
C ARG A 240 -10.84 14.17 -6.39
N ASP A 241 -11.16 14.50 -7.64
CA ASP A 241 -12.45 14.17 -8.23
C ASP A 241 -12.58 12.67 -8.49
N ASN A 242 -11.53 11.99 -8.99
CA ASN A 242 -11.53 10.52 -9.09
C ASN A 242 -11.75 9.84 -7.73
N MET A 243 -11.15 10.37 -6.65
CA MET A 243 -11.40 9.88 -5.29
C MET A 243 -12.86 10.08 -4.87
N ASN A 244 -13.38 11.30 -5.02
CA ASN A 244 -14.71 11.68 -4.56
C ASN A 244 -15.84 11.11 -5.44
N ASP A 245 -15.62 10.91 -6.73
CA ASP A 245 -16.56 10.23 -7.63
C ASP A 245 -16.57 8.73 -7.39
N GLY A 246 -15.43 8.15 -7.01
CA GLY A 246 -15.28 6.73 -6.73
C GLY A 246 -15.61 6.31 -5.30
N LYS A 247 -16.07 7.22 -4.43
CA LYS A 247 -16.36 6.93 -3.02
C LYS A 247 -17.71 6.20 -2.84
N PRO A 248 -17.92 5.46 -1.74
CA PRO A 248 -19.19 4.83 -1.40
C PRO A 248 -20.39 5.77 -1.52
N GLN A 249 -21.54 5.24 -1.95
CA GLN A 249 -22.77 6.02 -2.14
C GLN A 249 -23.20 6.76 -0.86
N VAL A 250 -23.03 6.14 0.31
CA VAL A 250 -23.33 6.76 1.62
C VAL A 250 -22.57 8.07 1.84
N TYR A 251 -21.32 8.15 1.39
CA TYR A 251 -20.53 9.39 1.50
C TYR A 251 -21.00 10.45 0.53
N LYS A 252 -21.48 10.06 -0.67
CA LYS A 252 -22.10 11.00 -1.61
C LYS A 252 -23.41 11.57 -1.05
N ASP A 253 -24.28 10.69 -0.56
CA ASP A 253 -25.61 11.04 -0.07
C ASP A 253 -25.56 11.90 1.20
N ARG A 254 -24.57 11.65 2.08
CA ARG A 254 -24.36 12.41 3.32
C ARG A 254 -23.39 13.59 3.18
N GLY A 255 -22.88 13.85 1.98
CA GLY A 255 -22.02 15.01 1.71
C GLY A 255 -20.62 14.94 2.36
N TYR A 256 -20.09 13.74 2.60
CA TYR A 256 -18.74 13.56 3.10
C TYR A 256 -17.73 13.79 1.98
N GLU A 257 -16.75 14.65 2.20
CA GLU A 257 -15.64 14.91 1.27
C GLU A 257 -14.38 14.17 1.69
N ILE A 258 -13.68 13.59 0.71
CA ILE A 258 -12.36 12.99 0.91
C ILE A 258 -11.33 14.03 0.50
N ASN A 259 -10.74 14.68 1.49
CA ASN A 259 -9.78 15.77 1.30
C ASN A 259 -8.37 15.25 1.00
N ALA A 260 -7.97 14.15 1.62
CA ALA A 260 -6.62 13.58 1.53
C ALA A 260 -6.65 12.05 1.67
N SER A 261 -5.49 11.44 1.44
CA SER A 261 -5.26 10.01 1.66
C SER A 261 -4.45 9.77 2.94
N ASN A 262 -4.24 8.50 3.29
CA ASN A 262 -3.27 8.09 4.33
C ASN A 262 -1.80 8.17 3.86
N LEU A 263 -0.86 7.79 4.73
CA LEU A 263 0.58 7.66 4.47
C LEU A 263 0.93 6.91 3.16
N CYS A 264 0.16 5.89 2.79
CA CYS A 264 0.48 5.00 1.67
C CYS A 264 -0.40 5.18 0.43
N THR A 265 -1.28 6.20 0.40
CA THR A 265 -2.14 6.60 -0.73
C THR A 265 -3.32 5.67 -1.11
N GLU A 266 -3.57 4.59 -0.36
CA GLU A 266 -4.64 3.61 -0.63
C GLU A 266 -5.95 3.87 0.12
N ILE A 267 -5.93 4.69 1.18
CA ILE A 267 -7.11 4.99 1.99
C ILE A 267 -7.81 6.22 1.46
N ALA A 268 -9.08 6.07 1.08
CA ALA A 268 -9.90 7.18 0.59
C ALA A 268 -11.13 7.32 1.51
N LEU A 269 -10.90 7.95 2.67
CA LEU A 269 -11.89 8.13 3.72
C LEU A 269 -12.01 9.61 4.10
N PRO A 270 -13.19 10.08 4.52
CA PRO A 270 -13.36 11.46 4.93
C PRO A 270 -12.70 11.72 6.29
N ALA A 271 -12.06 12.88 6.42
CA ALA A 271 -11.64 13.45 7.70
C ALA A 271 -12.27 14.84 7.84
N THR A 272 -12.72 15.16 9.05
CA THR A 272 -13.39 16.42 9.40
C THR A 272 -12.81 16.97 10.71
N PRO A 273 -13.15 18.20 11.13
CA PRO A 273 -12.68 18.73 12.41
C PRO A 273 -13.03 17.88 13.64
N ASP A 274 -14.03 17.01 13.54
CA ASP A 274 -14.46 16.13 14.63
C ASP A 274 -14.07 14.67 14.42
N GLU A 275 -13.56 14.30 13.24
CA GLU A 275 -13.30 12.90 12.86
C GLU A 275 -12.00 12.75 12.09
N SER A 276 -11.08 11.95 12.64
CA SER A 276 -9.86 11.53 11.98
C SER A 276 -10.08 10.10 11.50
N PHE A 277 -9.91 9.83 10.20
CA PHE A 277 -10.22 8.52 9.68
C PHE A 277 -9.26 7.46 10.23
N VAL A 278 -9.76 6.24 10.37
CA VAL A 278 -8.96 5.06 10.67
C VAL A 278 -9.31 3.89 9.76
N CYS A 279 -8.34 3.01 9.52
CA CYS A 279 -8.58 1.77 8.80
C CYS A 279 -7.68 0.64 9.32
N CYS A 280 -8.27 -0.54 9.54
CA CYS A 280 -7.54 -1.79 9.70
C CYS A 280 -7.36 -2.47 8.33
N LEU A 281 -6.26 -3.22 8.18
CA LEU A 281 -5.82 -3.78 6.91
C LEU A 281 -5.50 -5.26 7.04
N SER A 282 -5.82 -6.03 6.00
CA SER A 282 -5.30 -7.37 5.74
C SER A 282 -5.44 -7.67 4.25
N SER A 283 -4.73 -8.66 3.72
CA SER A 283 -4.68 -8.91 2.29
C SER A 283 -4.99 -10.36 1.93
N MET A 284 -5.78 -10.55 0.88
CA MET A 284 -5.92 -11.84 0.21
C MET A 284 -4.66 -12.16 -0.59
N ASN A 285 -4.15 -13.39 -0.50
CA ASN A 285 -3.01 -13.83 -1.29
C ASN A 285 -3.48 -14.33 -2.66
N ALA A 286 -3.25 -13.54 -3.71
CA ALA A 286 -3.66 -13.86 -5.07
C ALA A 286 -3.00 -15.12 -5.62
N LEU A 287 -1.82 -15.52 -5.11
CA LEU A 287 -1.17 -16.78 -5.51
C LEU A 287 -2.12 -17.99 -5.36
N HIS A 288 -3.00 -17.97 -4.36
CA HIS A 288 -3.96 -19.03 -4.09
C HIS A 288 -5.38 -18.72 -4.59
N TYR A 289 -5.55 -17.76 -5.49
CA TYR A 289 -6.86 -17.33 -5.96
C TYR A 289 -7.74 -18.51 -6.40
N ASP A 290 -7.19 -19.42 -7.21
CA ASP A 290 -7.95 -20.56 -7.71
C ASP A 290 -8.35 -21.57 -6.62
N GLU A 291 -7.76 -21.49 -5.42
CA GLU A 291 -8.14 -22.30 -4.26
C GLU A 291 -9.17 -21.62 -3.36
N TRP A 292 -9.05 -20.30 -3.11
CA TRP A 292 -9.94 -19.60 -2.17
C TRP A 292 -11.16 -18.95 -2.83
N LYS A 293 -11.17 -18.76 -4.16
CA LYS A 293 -12.28 -18.08 -4.87
C LYS A 293 -13.65 -18.74 -4.67
N ASP A 294 -13.67 -20.02 -4.32
CA ASP A 294 -14.88 -20.84 -4.13
C ASP A 294 -15.15 -21.19 -2.66
N THR A 295 -14.35 -20.65 -1.71
CA THR A 295 -14.56 -20.82 -0.25
C THR A 295 -15.17 -19.56 0.37
N ASP A 296 -15.40 -19.53 1.69
CA ASP A 296 -15.85 -18.33 2.43
C ASP A 296 -14.68 -17.49 2.98
N ALA A 297 -13.52 -17.51 2.31
CA ALA A 297 -12.31 -16.88 2.82
C ALA A 297 -12.41 -15.33 2.85
N VAL A 298 -13.02 -14.72 1.82
CA VAL A 298 -13.19 -13.26 1.80
C VAL A 298 -14.14 -12.82 2.92
N GLU A 299 -15.20 -13.58 3.12
CA GLU A 299 -16.20 -13.38 4.16
C GLU A 299 -15.56 -13.49 5.55
N THR A 300 -14.80 -14.57 5.79
CA THR A 300 -14.07 -14.78 7.05
C THR A 300 -13.10 -13.63 7.35
N LEU A 301 -12.36 -13.15 6.33
CA LEU A 301 -11.46 -12.00 6.52
C LEU A 301 -12.22 -10.68 6.74
N THR A 302 -13.41 -10.52 6.17
CA THR A 302 -14.29 -9.37 6.41
C THR A 302 -14.73 -9.31 7.86
N ARG A 303 -15.22 -10.43 8.41
CA ARG A 303 -15.57 -10.57 9.83
C ARG A 303 -14.38 -10.31 10.74
N PHE A 304 -13.22 -10.88 10.40
CA PHE A 304 -11.97 -10.65 11.14
C PHE A 304 -11.63 -9.16 11.25
N LEU A 305 -11.70 -8.41 10.15
CA LEU A 305 -11.40 -6.98 10.18
C LEU A 305 -12.45 -6.15 10.95
N ASP A 306 -13.72 -6.56 10.97
CA ASP A 306 -14.70 -5.90 11.85
C ASP A 306 -14.38 -6.15 13.34
N ALA A 307 -13.90 -7.35 13.69
CA ALA A 307 -13.43 -7.67 15.04
C ALA A 307 -12.18 -6.85 15.42
N VAL A 308 -11.24 -6.67 14.49
CA VAL A 308 -10.07 -5.78 14.67
C VAL A 308 -10.49 -4.34 14.90
N MET A 309 -11.48 -3.86 14.15
CA MET A 309 -12.04 -2.51 14.34
C MET A 309 -12.73 -2.38 15.70
N GLU A 310 -13.43 -3.41 16.15
CA GLU A 310 -14.07 -3.43 17.47
C GLU A 310 -13.04 -3.35 18.60
N GLU A 311 -11.96 -4.12 18.53
CA GLU A 311 -10.91 -4.05 19.54
C GLU A 311 -10.25 -2.68 19.57
N PHE A 312 -9.97 -2.07 18.41
CA PHE A 312 -9.47 -0.69 18.37
C PHE A 312 -10.43 0.28 19.08
N ILE A 313 -11.72 0.17 18.82
CA ILE A 313 -12.72 1.03 19.45
C ILE A 313 -12.68 0.89 20.97
N GLN A 314 -12.60 -0.33 21.48
CA GLN A 314 -12.60 -0.62 22.91
C GLN A 314 -11.32 -0.15 23.59
N GLU A 315 -10.15 -0.41 22.99
CA GLU A 315 -8.85 -0.10 23.58
C GLU A 315 -8.47 1.39 23.46
N ALA A 316 -8.87 2.06 22.37
CA ALA A 316 -8.57 3.49 22.18
C ALA A 316 -9.58 4.40 22.91
N GLU A 317 -10.75 3.90 23.30
CA GLU A 317 -11.77 4.70 23.98
C GLU A 317 -11.26 5.24 25.33
N GLY A 318 -11.44 6.55 25.54
CA GLY A 318 -10.95 7.23 26.75
C GLY A 318 -9.46 7.58 26.73
N THR A 319 -8.72 7.20 25.69
CA THR A 319 -7.35 7.67 25.47
C THR A 319 -7.37 9.12 25.00
N GLN A 320 -6.65 9.98 25.72
CA GLN A 320 -6.57 11.40 25.39
C GLN A 320 -5.95 11.61 24.00
N PHE A 321 -6.55 12.51 23.22
CA PHE A 321 -6.21 12.80 21.82
C PHE A 321 -6.61 11.71 20.80
N MET A 322 -7.27 10.64 21.24
CA MET A 322 -7.83 9.59 20.38
C MET A 322 -9.35 9.69 20.21
N GLU A 323 -9.95 10.83 20.57
CA GLU A 323 -11.40 11.04 20.50
C GLU A 323 -11.91 11.08 19.06
N ARG A 324 -11.23 11.80 18.14
CA ARG A 324 -11.63 11.89 16.72
C ARG A 324 -11.49 10.53 15.99
N PRO A 325 -10.41 9.75 16.17
CA PRO A 325 -10.26 8.40 15.59
C PRO A 325 -11.31 7.42 16.09
N VAL A 326 -11.56 7.38 17.40
CA VAL A 326 -12.58 6.51 18.00
C VAL A 326 -13.97 6.89 17.50
N ARG A 327 -14.27 8.19 17.41
CA ARG A 327 -15.54 8.67 16.85
C ARG A 327 -15.73 8.19 15.41
N PHE A 328 -14.72 8.36 14.57
CA PHE A 328 -14.76 7.88 13.19
C PHE A 328 -15.01 6.37 13.14
N ALA A 329 -14.22 5.58 13.87
CA ALA A 329 -14.34 4.12 13.90
C ALA A 329 -15.73 3.64 14.27
N LYS A 330 -16.31 4.19 15.36
CA LYS A 330 -17.68 3.86 15.80
C LYS A 330 -18.73 4.17 14.74
N ARG A 331 -18.59 5.31 14.04
CA ARG A 331 -19.59 5.82 13.10
C ARG A 331 -19.47 5.21 11.70
N HIS A 332 -18.28 4.77 11.31
CA HIS A 332 -17.97 4.35 9.92
C HIS A 332 -17.60 2.88 9.79
N ARG A 333 -16.88 2.32 10.78
CA ARG A 333 -16.31 0.97 10.75
C ARG A 333 -15.62 0.62 9.42
N ALA A 334 -14.84 1.56 8.89
CA ALA A 334 -14.16 1.40 7.60
C ALA A 334 -13.05 0.35 7.67
N ILE A 335 -13.10 -0.65 6.81
CA ILE A 335 -12.07 -1.71 6.72
C ILE A 335 -11.44 -1.75 5.32
N GLY A 336 -10.26 -2.36 5.23
CA GLY A 336 -9.47 -2.40 4.00
C GLY A 336 -8.87 -3.77 3.70
N ILE A 337 -9.60 -4.56 2.91
CA ILE A 337 -9.08 -5.81 2.32
C ILE A 337 -8.27 -5.46 1.07
N GLY A 338 -6.98 -5.77 1.13
CA GLY A 338 -6.04 -5.65 0.03
C GLY A 338 -5.80 -6.97 -0.70
N VAL A 339 -4.84 -6.95 -1.60
CA VAL A 339 -4.32 -8.13 -2.31
C VAL A 339 -2.81 -8.07 -2.24
N LEU A 340 -2.16 -9.23 -2.13
CA LEU A 340 -0.73 -9.40 -2.43
C LEU A 340 -0.51 -10.64 -3.28
N GLY A 341 0.71 -10.84 -3.79
CA GLY A 341 1.05 -12.00 -4.60
C GLY A 341 0.49 -11.95 -6.02
N TRP A 342 0.09 -10.76 -6.52
CA TRP A 342 -0.49 -10.63 -7.86
C TRP A 342 0.44 -11.13 -8.97
N HIS A 343 1.69 -10.63 -9.00
CA HIS A 343 2.65 -11.09 -9.99
C HIS A 343 3.09 -12.54 -9.76
N SER A 344 3.11 -13.00 -8.51
CA SER A 344 3.34 -14.42 -8.20
C SER A 344 2.25 -15.33 -8.77
N TYR A 345 0.99 -14.93 -8.70
CA TYR A 345 -0.12 -15.65 -9.34
C TYR A 345 0.05 -15.71 -10.86
N LEU A 346 0.36 -14.57 -11.48
CA LEU A 346 0.60 -14.54 -12.92
C LEU A 346 1.77 -15.45 -13.33
N GLN A 347 2.86 -15.44 -12.56
CA GLN A 347 4.03 -16.30 -12.82
C GLN A 347 3.75 -17.78 -12.56
N SER A 348 2.91 -18.13 -11.57
CA SER A 348 2.55 -19.53 -11.32
C SER A 348 1.69 -20.11 -12.43
N GLU A 349 0.93 -19.27 -13.13
CA GLU A 349 0.09 -19.64 -14.27
C GLU A 349 0.76 -19.39 -15.63
N MET A 350 2.02 -18.94 -15.66
CA MET A 350 2.77 -18.55 -16.87
C MET A 350 2.07 -17.47 -17.71
N ILE A 351 1.39 -16.52 -17.06
CA ILE A 351 0.71 -15.40 -17.69
C ILE A 351 1.62 -14.17 -17.67
N PRO A 352 1.97 -13.57 -18.82
CA PRO A 352 2.70 -12.31 -18.85
C PRO A 352 1.90 -11.18 -18.20
N PHE A 353 2.58 -10.30 -17.46
CA PHE A 353 1.92 -9.17 -16.78
C PHE A 353 1.15 -8.28 -17.75
N ASP A 354 1.74 -7.92 -18.89
CA ASP A 354 1.09 -7.13 -19.94
C ASP A 354 0.36 -8.05 -20.95
N SER A 355 -0.71 -8.69 -20.50
CA SER A 355 -1.55 -9.56 -21.34
C SER A 355 -3.04 -9.36 -21.07
N MET A 356 -3.88 -9.73 -22.04
CA MET A 356 -5.33 -9.71 -21.88
C MET A 356 -5.78 -10.67 -20.78
N GLU A 357 -5.15 -11.84 -20.68
CA GLU A 357 -5.45 -12.82 -19.65
C GLU A 357 -5.16 -12.29 -18.24
N ALA A 358 -4.03 -11.56 -18.06
CA ALA A 358 -3.75 -10.87 -16.81
C ALA A 358 -4.85 -9.84 -16.47
N MET A 359 -5.37 -9.10 -17.45
CA MET A 359 -6.50 -8.19 -17.24
C MET A 359 -7.79 -8.92 -16.84
N GLU A 360 -8.10 -10.06 -17.45
CA GLU A 360 -9.28 -10.87 -17.10
C GLU A 360 -9.20 -11.40 -15.66
N LYS A 361 -8.02 -11.93 -15.27
CA LYS A 361 -7.76 -12.41 -13.91
C LYS A 361 -7.78 -11.28 -12.89
N ASN A 362 -7.21 -10.12 -13.23
CA ASN A 362 -7.24 -8.92 -12.41
C ASN A 362 -8.70 -8.51 -12.11
N GLU A 363 -9.55 -8.39 -13.13
CA GLU A 363 -10.96 -8.07 -12.91
C GLU A 363 -11.68 -9.13 -12.05
N ALA A 364 -11.46 -10.41 -12.33
CA ALA A 364 -12.11 -11.50 -11.62
C ALA A 364 -11.78 -11.51 -10.11
N ILE A 365 -10.50 -11.36 -9.74
CA ILE A 365 -10.06 -11.33 -8.34
C ILE A 365 -10.71 -10.17 -7.59
N PHE A 366 -10.58 -8.95 -8.12
CA PHE A 366 -11.05 -7.75 -7.42
C PHE A 366 -12.59 -7.69 -7.36
N ARG A 367 -13.29 -8.14 -8.42
CA ARG A 367 -14.75 -8.28 -8.38
C ARG A 367 -15.20 -9.30 -7.33
N THR A 368 -14.55 -10.46 -7.26
CA THR A 368 -14.88 -11.51 -6.29
C THR A 368 -14.73 -11.01 -4.84
N ILE A 369 -13.61 -10.35 -4.52
CA ILE A 369 -13.39 -9.80 -3.17
C ILE A 369 -14.44 -8.73 -2.86
N LYS A 370 -14.77 -7.88 -3.83
CA LYS A 370 -15.75 -6.81 -3.66
C LYS A 370 -17.14 -7.35 -3.34
N GLU A 371 -17.64 -8.25 -4.16
CA GLU A 371 -19.00 -8.78 -4.04
C GLU A 371 -19.17 -9.54 -2.72
N ARG A 372 -18.20 -10.41 -2.39
CA ARG A 372 -18.23 -11.22 -1.17
C ARG A 372 -18.07 -10.40 0.11
N SER A 373 -17.12 -9.46 0.15
CA SER A 373 -16.95 -8.60 1.33
C SER A 373 -18.14 -7.67 1.56
N TYR A 374 -18.79 -7.20 0.49
CA TYR A 374 -20.02 -6.40 0.63
C TYR A 374 -21.20 -7.23 1.11
N GLU A 375 -21.33 -8.47 0.64
CA GLU A 375 -22.36 -9.39 1.12
C GLU A 375 -22.15 -9.72 2.59
N GLU A 376 -20.92 -10.02 2.98
CA GLU A 376 -20.60 -10.32 4.38
C GLU A 376 -20.83 -9.10 5.30
N SER A 377 -20.51 -7.89 4.82
CA SER A 377 -20.84 -6.67 5.55
C SER A 377 -22.35 -6.47 5.75
N ARG A 378 -23.22 -7.04 4.91
CA ARG A 378 -24.68 -7.07 5.17
C ARG A 378 -25.02 -8.02 6.30
N GLN A 379 -24.43 -9.22 6.31
CA GLN A 379 -24.64 -10.20 7.38
C GLN A 379 -24.19 -9.66 8.74
N LEU A 380 -23.01 -9.03 8.79
CA LEU A 380 -22.53 -8.32 9.99
C LEU A 380 -23.48 -7.20 10.45
N ALA A 381 -24.21 -6.55 9.53
CA ALA A 381 -25.19 -5.53 9.88
C ALA A 381 -26.46 -6.14 10.49
N ASP A 382 -26.90 -7.29 9.98
CA ASP A 382 -28.02 -8.04 10.54
C ASP A 382 -27.70 -8.55 11.95
N GLU A 383 -26.45 -8.95 12.20
CA GLU A 383 -25.97 -9.48 13.47
C GLU A 383 -25.66 -8.38 14.51
N PHE A 384 -24.88 -7.37 14.13
CA PHE A 384 -24.34 -6.36 15.06
C PHE A 384 -24.96 -4.96 14.88
N GLY A 385 -25.85 -4.78 13.92
CA GLY A 385 -26.46 -3.49 13.56
C GLY A 385 -25.61 -2.65 12.61
N GLU A 386 -26.21 -1.59 12.07
CA GLU A 386 -25.52 -0.59 11.26
C GLU A 386 -24.89 0.49 12.16
N PRO A 387 -23.66 0.96 11.88
CA PRO A 387 -23.16 2.16 12.53
C PRO A 387 -23.89 3.42 12.00
N GLU A 388 -23.79 4.53 12.73
CA GLU A 388 -24.57 5.76 12.49
C GLU A 388 -24.55 6.26 11.03
N VAL A 389 -23.40 6.19 10.36
CA VAL A 389 -23.25 6.66 8.98
C VAL A 389 -23.98 5.74 8.00
N LEU A 390 -24.12 4.46 8.31
CA LEU A 390 -24.76 3.46 7.47
C LEU A 390 -26.21 3.18 7.81
N GLU A 391 -26.82 3.94 8.73
CA GLU A 391 -28.24 3.78 9.04
C GLU A 391 -29.09 3.86 7.76
N GLY A 392 -29.77 2.75 7.42
CA GLY A 392 -30.58 2.56 6.23
C GLY A 392 -29.86 2.05 4.97
N TYR A 393 -28.57 1.67 5.04
CA TYR A 393 -27.76 1.23 3.88
C TYR A 393 -27.54 -0.29 3.79
N GLY A 394 -28.04 -1.04 4.76
CA GLY A 394 -28.02 -2.49 4.90
C GLY A 394 -26.65 -3.10 5.16
N ARG A 395 -25.67 -2.38 5.71
CA ARG A 395 -24.27 -2.87 5.86
C ARG A 395 -23.57 -2.34 7.11
N ARG A 396 -22.57 -3.08 7.57
CA ARG A 396 -21.76 -2.80 8.76
C ARG A 396 -20.60 -1.85 8.51
N ASN A 397 -20.00 -1.89 7.31
CA ASN A 397 -18.76 -1.19 6.99
C ASN A 397 -18.97 -0.23 5.80
N THR A 398 -18.47 1.01 5.90
CA THR A 398 -18.64 2.00 4.81
C THR A 398 -17.81 1.63 3.58
N THR A 399 -16.64 1.04 3.82
CA THR A 399 -15.70 0.54 2.83
C THR A 399 -15.22 -0.85 3.23
N THR A 400 -14.84 -1.66 2.23
CA THR A 400 -14.27 -3.00 2.49
C THR A 400 -12.93 -3.26 1.80
N MET A 401 -12.50 -2.43 0.84
CA MET A 401 -11.32 -2.73 0.02
C MET A 401 -10.38 -1.54 -0.13
N SER A 402 -9.09 -1.78 0.15
CA SER A 402 -7.98 -0.85 -0.10
C SER A 402 -6.71 -1.65 -0.36
N VAL A 403 -5.97 -1.33 -1.42
CA VAL A 403 -4.78 -2.10 -1.81
C VAL A 403 -3.53 -1.40 -1.30
N ALA A 404 -3.10 -1.76 -0.09
CA ALA A 404 -1.92 -1.20 0.56
C ALA A 404 -0.60 -1.77 -0.01
N PRO A 405 0.56 -1.15 0.29
CA PRO A 405 1.86 -1.75 0.03
C PRO A 405 2.08 -2.89 1.03
N THR A 406 2.53 -4.05 0.56
CA THR A 406 2.65 -5.25 1.41
C THR A 406 4.08 -5.79 1.47
N LYS A 407 5.12 -4.93 1.48
CA LYS A 407 6.53 -5.37 1.42
C LYS A 407 6.91 -6.35 2.54
N SER A 408 6.62 -6.00 3.80
CA SER A 408 6.88 -6.88 4.95
C SER A 408 5.99 -8.13 4.94
N SER A 409 4.71 -7.97 4.62
CA SER A 409 3.74 -9.06 4.46
C SER A 409 4.12 -10.06 3.36
N SER A 410 4.69 -9.57 2.26
CA SER A 410 5.22 -10.36 1.14
C SER A 410 6.38 -11.22 1.60
N VAL A 411 7.30 -10.67 2.40
CA VAL A 411 8.37 -11.45 3.03
C VAL A 411 7.79 -12.57 3.90
N ILE A 412 6.85 -12.24 4.78
CA ILE A 412 6.25 -13.18 5.74
C ILE A 412 5.53 -14.33 5.02
N LEU A 413 4.77 -14.05 3.96
CA LEU A 413 4.04 -15.09 3.21
C LEU A 413 4.94 -15.78 2.17
N GLY A 414 6.12 -16.20 2.60
CA GLY A 414 7.06 -16.91 1.75
C GLY A 414 7.40 -16.13 0.49
N GLN A 415 7.76 -14.86 0.59
CA GLN A 415 8.32 -14.05 -0.52
C GLN A 415 7.48 -14.03 -1.82
N VAL A 416 6.16 -14.04 -1.73
CA VAL A 416 5.29 -13.72 -2.87
C VAL A 416 5.43 -12.25 -3.28
N SER A 417 5.00 -11.86 -4.47
CA SER A 417 5.14 -10.48 -4.95
C SER A 417 4.39 -9.47 -4.05
N PRO A 418 4.94 -8.27 -3.82
CA PRO A 418 4.30 -7.28 -2.98
C PRO A 418 3.06 -6.70 -3.67
N SER A 419 1.93 -6.71 -2.96
CA SER A 419 0.68 -6.08 -3.39
C SER A 419 0.28 -6.51 -4.82
N ILE A 420 -0.12 -5.52 -5.62
CA ILE A 420 -0.35 -5.57 -7.06
C ILE A 420 0.90 -5.25 -7.90
N GLU A 421 2.08 -5.10 -7.27
CA GLU A 421 3.29 -4.68 -7.96
C GLU A 421 3.99 -5.86 -8.63
N PRO A 422 4.61 -5.65 -9.81
CA PRO A 422 5.57 -6.60 -10.33
C PRO A 422 6.79 -6.75 -9.42
N LEU A 423 7.49 -7.87 -9.58
CA LEU A 423 8.73 -8.12 -8.86
C LEU A 423 9.81 -7.18 -9.41
N LYS A 424 10.54 -6.52 -8.51
CA LYS A 424 11.64 -5.63 -8.91
C LYS A 424 12.79 -6.38 -9.55
N SER A 425 12.99 -7.64 -9.19
CA SER A 425 14.07 -8.50 -9.66
C SER A 425 13.69 -9.97 -9.48
N ASN A 426 14.15 -10.84 -10.38
CA ASN A 426 14.02 -12.30 -10.22
C ASN A 426 15.10 -12.90 -9.30
N TYR A 427 16.11 -12.12 -8.92
CA TYR A 427 17.21 -12.57 -8.08
C TYR A 427 17.82 -11.38 -7.33
N PHE A 428 17.67 -11.36 -6.01
CA PHE A 428 18.24 -10.31 -5.18
C PHE A 428 18.80 -10.86 -3.87
N VAL A 429 19.81 -10.17 -3.35
CA VAL A 429 20.40 -10.47 -2.05
C VAL A 429 19.72 -9.60 -1.01
N ARG A 430 19.23 -10.22 0.05
CA ARG A 430 18.67 -9.53 1.20
C ARG A 430 19.70 -9.56 2.33
N ASP A 431 20.02 -8.38 2.84
CA ASP A 431 20.80 -8.25 4.06
C ASP A 431 19.86 -8.46 5.26
N GLY A 432 19.85 -9.67 5.84
CA GLY A 432 19.20 -9.97 7.10
C GLY A 432 20.09 -9.60 8.30
N ALA A 433 19.52 -9.57 9.51
CA ALA A 433 20.23 -9.18 10.72
C ALA A 433 21.37 -10.16 11.09
N LYS A 434 21.23 -11.46 10.76
CA LYS A 434 22.23 -12.50 11.05
C LYS A 434 22.90 -13.09 9.82
N LEU A 435 22.20 -13.20 8.70
CA LEU A 435 22.74 -13.76 7.45
C LEU A 435 22.28 -12.95 6.23
N LYS A 436 23.14 -12.90 5.20
CA LYS A 436 22.70 -12.51 3.86
C LYS A 436 21.95 -13.69 3.25
N SER A 437 20.65 -13.56 3.01
CA SER A 437 19.86 -14.56 2.32
C SER A 437 19.68 -14.15 0.86
N THR A 438 19.91 -15.10 -0.04
CA THR A 438 19.72 -14.87 -1.47
C THR A 438 18.31 -15.32 -1.85
N GLN A 439 17.51 -14.41 -2.39
CA GLN A 439 16.15 -14.70 -2.79
C GLN A 439 16.09 -14.87 -4.32
N LYS A 440 15.67 -16.07 -4.73
CA LYS A 440 15.42 -16.45 -6.12
C LYS A 440 13.91 -16.48 -6.37
N ASN A 441 13.49 -16.05 -7.56
CA ASN A 441 12.13 -16.31 -8.02
C ASN A 441 11.91 -17.82 -8.13
N ARG A 442 10.99 -18.36 -7.32
CA ARG A 442 10.72 -19.81 -7.22
C ARG A 442 10.22 -20.42 -8.52
N PHE A 443 9.42 -19.70 -9.29
CA PHE A 443 8.83 -20.20 -10.53
C PHE A 443 9.89 -20.24 -11.63
N LEU A 444 10.72 -19.20 -11.71
CA LEU A 444 11.90 -19.20 -12.58
C LEU A 444 12.89 -20.30 -12.19
N GLU A 445 13.15 -20.50 -10.89
CA GLU A 445 14.05 -21.55 -10.42
C GLU A 445 13.54 -22.94 -10.83
N ALA A 446 12.25 -23.22 -10.70
CA ALA A 446 11.66 -24.48 -11.14
C ALA A 446 11.87 -24.72 -12.65
N ILE A 447 11.66 -23.70 -13.48
CA ILE A 447 11.87 -23.78 -14.94
C ILE A 447 13.35 -23.99 -15.28
N LEU A 448 14.26 -23.28 -14.62
CA LEU A 448 15.70 -23.46 -14.80
C LEU A 448 16.16 -24.85 -14.37
N LYS A 449 15.64 -25.39 -13.25
CA LYS A 449 15.92 -26.76 -12.79
C LYS A 449 15.50 -27.79 -13.83
N GLN A 450 14.29 -27.67 -14.36
CA GLN A 450 13.77 -28.59 -15.38
C GLN A 450 14.62 -28.60 -16.66
N ARG A 451 15.20 -27.44 -17.02
CA ARG A 451 16.08 -27.30 -18.18
C ARG A 451 17.54 -27.67 -17.90
N GLY A 452 17.87 -28.08 -16.68
CA GLY A 452 19.26 -28.36 -16.27
C GLY A 452 20.14 -27.10 -16.29
N ARG A 453 19.55 -25.94 -15.99
CA ARG A 453 20.19 -24.61 -15.99
C ARG A 453 20.09 -23.89 -14.65
N ASP A 454 19.67 -24.57 -13.58
CA ASP A 454 19.76 -24.06 -12.21
C ASP A 454 21.21 -24.19 -11.69
N GLU A 455 22.08 -23.39 -12.30
CA GLU A 455 23.51 -23.36 -12.01
C GLU A 455 23.90 -21.96 -11.52
N ARG A 456 24.93 -21.89 -10.67
CA ARG A 456 25.41 -20.63 -10.09
C ARG A 456 25.74 -19.58 -11.16
N GLU A 457 26.34 -19.98 -12.27
CA GLU A 457 26.72 -19.06 -13.35
C GLU A 457 25.50 -18.36 -13.98
N VAL A 458 24.36 -19.05 -14.09
CA VAL A 458 23.11 -18.47 -14.59
C VAL A 458 22.56 -17.45 -13.61
N TRP A 459 22.53 -17.77 -12.31
CA TRP A 459 22.05 -16.83 -11.29
C TRP A 459 22.98 -15.63 -11.10
N ASP A 460 24.30 -15.83 -11.17
CA ASP A 460 25.27 -14.74 -11.15
C ASP A 460 25.08 -13.82 -12.38
N SER A 461 24.76 -14.39 -13.55
CA SER A 461 24.41 -13.62 -14.75
C SER A 461 23.09 -12.83 -14.60
N ILE A 462 22.07 -13.41 -13.96
CA ILE A 462 20.81 -12.71 -13.63
C ILE A 462 21.08 -11.54 -12.68
N ALA A 463 21.89 -11.74 -11.63
CA ALA A 463 22.29 -10.66 -10.71
C ALA A 463 23.04 -9.52 -11.41
N GLN A 464 23.95 -9.85 -12.33
CA GLN A 464 24.72 -8.85 -13.11
C GLN A 464 23.83 -8.03 -14.06
N ASN A 465 22.64 -8.54 -14.40
CA ASN A 465 21.64 -7.85 -15.22
C ASN A 465 20.45 -7.38 -14.36
N ASP A 466 20.71 -6.99 -13.11
CA ASP A 466 19.73 -6.39 -12.19
C ASP A 466 18.48 -7.26 -11.94
N GLY A 467 18.60 -8.58 -12.07
CA GLY A 467 17.48 -9.51 -11.92
C GLY A 467 16.74 -9.85 -13.21
N SER A 468 17.15 -9.28 -14.34
CA SER A 468 16.58 -9.57 -15.65
C SER A 468 16.94 -10.97 -16.12
N VAL A 469 16.04 -11.55 -16.93
CA VAL A 469 16.26 -12.82 -17.64
C VAL A 469 16.19 -12.67 -19.16
N GLN A 470 16.04 -11.44 -19.67
CA GLN A 470 15.80 -11.21 -21.09
C GLN A 470 16.97 -11.67 -21.97
N HIS A 471 18.18 -11.68 -21.42
CA HIS A 471 19.42 -12.13 -22.06
C HIS A 471 19.62 -13.66 -22.06
N LEU A 472 18.80 -14.43 -21.34
CA LEU A 472 18.99 -15.87 -21.22
C LEU A 472 18.48 -16.63 -22.45
N ASP A 473 19.38 -17.23 -23.23
CA ASP A 473 19.03 -18.06 -24.40
C ASP A 473 18.32 -19.37 -24.05
N CYS A 474 18.40 -19.80 -22.78
CA CYS A 474 17.74 -21.03 -22.32
C CYS A 474 16.24 -20.86 -22.08
N LEU A 475 15.71 -19.63 -22.08
CA LEU A 475 14.29 -19.31 -21.94
C LEU A 475 13.67 -18.99 -23.30
N THR A 476 12.42 -19.38 -23.47
CA THR A 476 11.57 -18.97 -24.59
C THR A 476 11.16 -17.51 -24.46
N ASP A 477 10.73 -16.88 -25.56
CA ASP A 477 10.23 -15.50 -25.52
C ASP A 477 9.02 -15.34 -24.59
N GLU A 478 8.13 -16.34 -24.55
CA GLU A 478 6.97 -16.35 -23.65
C GLU A 478 7.39 -16.39 -22.17
N GLU A 479 8.35 -17.25 -21.80
CA GLU A 479 8.91 -17.28 -20.45
C GLU A 479 9.59 -15.94 -20.09
N LYS A 480 10.31 -15.34 -21.03
CA LYS A 480 10.94 -14.02 -20.83
C LYS A 480 9.90 -12.94 -20.57
N GLU A 481 8.77 -12.95 -21.27
CA GLU A 481 7.65 -12.03 -21.03
C GLU A 481 7.02 -12.21 -19.64
N VAL A 482 6.90 -13.45 -19.15
CA VAL A 482 6.38 -13.77 -17.80
C VAL A 482 7.31 -13.27 -16.68
N PHE A 483 8.62 -13.34 -16.89
CA PHE A 483 9.62 -12.99 -15.87
C PHE A 483 10.22 -11.60 -16.05
N LYS A 484 9.55 -10.69 -16.78
CA LYS A 484 9.94 -9.28 -16.82
C LYS A 484 9.92 -8.69 -15.41
N THR A 485 10.96 -7.92 -15.12
CA THR A 485 11.05 -7.12 -13.88
C THR A 485 10.16 -5.88 -13.97
N PHE A 486 9.92 -5.23 -12.84
CA PHE A 486 9.08 -4.02 -12.79
C PHE A 486 9.58 -2.91 -13.73
N ALA A 487 10.89 -2.74 -13.90
CA ALA A 487 11.45 -1.76 -14.82
C ALA A 487 11.24 -2.12 -16.30
N GLU A 488 11.09 -3.40 -16.62
CA GLU A 488 10.94 -3.90 -18.00
C GLU A 488 9.48 -3.99 -18.45
N ILE A 489 8.53 -3.96 -17.51
CA ILE A 489 7.10 -3.97 -17.81
C ILE A 489 6.67 -2.57 -18.28
N PRO A 490 5.90 -2.45 -19.38
CA PRO A 490 5.33 -1.18 -19.79
C PRO A 490 4.50 -0.55 -18.67
N GLN A 491 4.88 0.64 -18.21
CA GLN A 491 4.19 1.29 -17.08
C GLN A 491 2.72 1.61 -17.39
N MET A 492 2.36 1.77 -18.67
CA MET A 492 0.96 1.90 -19.10
C MET A 492 0.13 0.65 -18.79
N ALA A 493 0.72 -0.55 -18.83
CA ALA A 493 0.04 -1.79 -18.43
C ALA A 493 -0.33 -1.77 -16.93
N ILE A 494 0.57 -1.23 -16.10
CA ILE A 494 0.35 -1.01 -14.66
C ILE A 494 -0.86 -0.08 -14.45
N ILE A 495 -0.89 1.06 -15.16
CA ILE A 495 -2.01 2.02 -15.11
C ILE A 495 -3.31 1.40 -15.61
N ASN A 496 -3.28 0.65 -16.73
CA ASN A 496 -4.47 0.01 -17.29
C ASN A 496 -5.09 -1.01 -16.33
N GLN A 497 -4.27 -1.88 -15.74
CA GLN A 497 -4.78 -2.84 -14.76
C GLN A 497 -5.25 -2.14 -13.47
N ALA A 498 -4.55 -1.10 -13.02
CA ALA A 498 -4.95 -0.29 -11.87
C ALA A 498 -6.33 0.36 -12.07
N ALA A 499 -6.56 0.97 -13.23
CA ALA A 499 -7.85 1.54 -13.59
C ALA A 499 -8.97 0.49 -13.68
N GLN A 500 -8.67 -0.69 -14.23
CA GLN A 500 -9.66 -1.78 -14.32
C GLN A 500 -10.11 -2.23 -12.93
N ARG A 501 -9.15 -2.51 -12.02
CA ARG A 501 -9.48 -2.96 -10.66
C ARG A 501 -10.07 -1.86 -9.78
N GLN A 502 -9.75 -0.59 -10.04
CA GLN A 502 -10.26 0.55 -9.27
C GLN A 502 -11.79 0.60 -9.22
N LYS A 503 -12.47 0.07 -10.25
CA LYS A 503 -13.94 -0.08 -10.31
C LYS A 503 -14.52 -0.96 -9.21
N HIS A 504 -13.71 -1.84 -8.64
CA HIS A 504 -14.10 -2.79 -7.59
C HIS A 504 -13.56 -2.40 -6.21
N ILE A 505 -12.69 -1.39 -6.13
CA ILE A 505 -12.09 -0.91 -4.88
C ILE A 505 -12.81 0.37 -4.44
N ASP A 506 -13.47 0.36 -3.28
CA ASP A 506 -14.20 1.53 -2.77
C ASP A 506 -13.28 2.58 -2.16
N GLN A 507 -12.11 2.20 -1.66
CA GLN A 507 -11.03 3.11 -1.33
C GLN A 507 -10.09 3.30 -2.55
N ALA A 508 -8.78 3.26 -2.38
CA ALA A 508 -7.77 3.41 -3.44
C ALA A 508 -6.72 2.28 -3.41
N GLN A 509 -5.63 2.47 -4.14
CA GLN A 509 -4.53 1.52 -4.26
C GLN A 509 -3.19 2.26 -4.26
N SER A 510 -2.21 1.76 -3.50
CA SER A 510 -0.85 2.29 -3.49
C SER A 510 -0.14 1.95 -4.80
N LEU A 511 -0.22 2.85 -5.78
CA LEU A 511 0.28 2.60 -7.12
C LEU A 511 1.66 3.20 -7.33
N ASN A 512 2.69 2.36 -7.19
CA ASN A 512 4.05 2.74 -7.58
C ASN A 512 4.21 2.68 -9.11
N VAL A 513 5.11 3.51 -9.64
CA VAL A 513 5.61 3.42 -11.02
C VAL A 513 7.13 3.31 -11.00
N SER A 514 7.70 2.56 -11.94
CA SER A 514 9.14 2.40 -12.12
C SER A 514 9.56 3.00 -13.45
N ILE A 515 10.29 4.12 -13.41
CA ILE A 515 10.61 4.91 -14.60
C ILE A 515 12.12 5.16 -14.61
N ASP A 516 12.80 4.76 -15.68
CA ASP A 516 14.20 5.16 -15.93
C ASP A 516 14.19 6.54 -16.61
N PRO A 517 14.61 7.63 -15.92
CA PRO A 517 14.60 8.97 -16.51
C PRO A 517 15.63 9.14 -17.63
N SER A 518 16.56 8.19 -17.82
CA SER A 518 17.47 8.18 -18.97
C SER A 518 16.83 7.62 -20.24
N GLU A 519 15.74 6.87 -20.11
CA GLU A 519 15.05 6.21 -21.22
C GLU A 519 13.67 6.81 -21.50
N VAL A 520 12.98 7.32 -20.48
CA VAL A 520 11.63 7.85 -20.58
C VAL A 520 11.67 9.38 -20.48
N SER A 521 11.17 10.06 -21.51
CA SER A 521 11.12 11.52 -21.52
C SER A 521 10.07 12.07 -20.55
N VAL A 522 10.27 13.30 -20.07
CA VAL A 522 9.28 14.03 -19.24
C VAL A 522 7.90 14.07 -19.91
N LYS A 523 7.86 14.14 -21.25
CA LYS A 523 6.62 14.11 -22.03
C LYS A 523 5.88 12.77 -21.89
N GLU A 524 6.60 11.65 -21.87
CA GLU A 524 6.02 10.32 -21.71
C GLU A 524 5.55 10.09 -20.28
N ILE A 525 6.29 10.58 -19.28
CA ILE A 525 5.86 10.58 -17.86
C ILE A 525 4.57 11.38 -17.70
N ASN A 526 4.51 12.60 -18.27
CA ASN A 526 3.32 13.42 -18.28
C ASN A 526 2.13 12.66 -18.91
N GLN A 527 2.33 12.03 -20.06
CA GLN A 527 1.28 11.25 -20.71
C GLN A 527 0.81 10.08 -19.85
N LEU A 528 1.71 9.39 -19.15
CA LEU A 528 1.37 8.31 -18.22
C LEU A 528 0.43 8.79 -17.10
N TYR A 529 0.75 9.95 -16.50
CA TYR A 529 -0.07 10.53 -15.43
C TYR A 529 -1.41 11.04 -15.94
N ILE A 530 -1.45 11.64 -17.15
CA ILE A 530 -2.70 12.05 -17.81
C ILE A 530 -3.60 10.83 -18.06
N GLU A 531 -3.03 9.71 -18.51
CA GLU A 531 -3.81 8.49 -18.72
C GLU A 531 -4.29 7.88 -17.39
N ALA A 532 -3.49 7.93 -16.33
CA ALA A 532 -3.92 7.51 -15.00
C ALA A 532 -5.15 8.31 -14.52
N TRP A 533 -5.08 9.64 -14.63
CA TRP A 533 -6.20 10.53 -14.33
C TRP A 533 -7.45 10.19 -15.16
N LYS A 534 -7.33 10.17 -16.50
CA LYS A 534 -8.46 9.92 -17.41
C LYS A 534 -9.13 8.58 -17.19
N LYS A 535 -8.38 7.58 -16.75
CA LYS A 535 -8.88 6.21 -16.54
C LYS A 535 -9.48 6.01 -15.14
N GLY A 536 -9.50 7.06 -14.30
CA GLY A 536 -10.13 7.03 -12.99
C GLY A 536 -9.25 6.45 -11.88
N VAL A 537 -7.92 6.40 -12.07
CA VAL A 537 -7.00 6.08 -10.97
C VAL A 537 -7.12 7.18 -9.91
N LYS A 538 -7.20 6.79 -8.64
CA LYS A 538 -7.40 7.72 -7.52
C LYS A 538 -6.10 8.35 -7.02
N SER A 539 -4.99 7.63 -7.07
CA SER A 539 -3.71 8.07 -6.54
C SER A 539 -2.51 7.44 -7.24
N LEU A 540 -1.36 8.11 -7.18
CA LEU A 540 -0.04 7.59 -7.53
C LEU A 540 0.88 7.75 -6.31
N TYR A 541 1.54 6.66 -5.92
CA TYR A 541 2.42 6.62 -4.76
C TYR A 541 3.84 7.05 -5.15
N TYR A 542 4.86 6.21 -4.94
CA TYR A 542 6.22 6.55 -5.34
C TYR A 542 6.44 6.41 -6.84
N GLN A 543 7.26 7.32 -7.37
CA GLN A 543 8.03 7.05 -8.57
C GLN A 543 9.40 6.48 -8.17
N HIS A 544 9.70 5.27 -8.62
CA HIS A 544 11.01 4.66 -8.48
C HIS A 544 11.86 4.97 -9.71
N SER A 545 13.03 5.56 -9.51
CA SER A 545 14.05 5.68 -10.55
C SER A 545 14.87 4.40 -10.64
N VAL A 546 15.19 3.97 -11.87
CA VAL A 546 16.21 2.93 -12.10
C VAL A 546 17.58 3.59 -11.90
N ASN A 547 18.37 3.08 -10.98
CA ASN A 547 19.53 3.79 -10.44
C ASN A 547 20.60 4.04 -11.53
N ALA A 548 20.77 5.29 -11.96
CA ALA A 548 21.75 5.67 -12.98
C ALA A 548 23.21 5.34 -12.57
N ALA A 549 23.50 5.30 -11.26
CA ALA A 549 24.81 4.89 -10.74
C ALA A 549 25.16 3.41 -11.00
N GLN A 550 24.13 2.54 -11.09
CA GLN A 550 24.32 1.13 -11.45
C GLN A 550 24.60 0.98 -12.95
N LYS A 551 23.91 1.77 -13.80
CA LYS A 551 24.15 1.84 -15.25
C LYS A 551 25.53 2.41 -15.58
N PHE A 552 25.96 3.47 -14.91
CA PHE A 552 27.31 4.05 -15.08
C PHE A 552 28.43 3.07 -14.71
N SER A 553 28.20 2.23 -13.69
CA SER A 553 29.14 1.14 -13.34
C SER A 553 29.19 0.06 -14.42
N ARG A 554 28.06 -0.25 -15.07
CA ARG A 554 27.97 -1.16 -16.22
C ARG A 554 28.69 -0.60 -17.44
N ASP A 555 28.49 0.66 -17.77
CA ASP A 555 29.14 1.32 -18.91
C ASP A 555 30.68 1.37 -18.72
N ILE A 556 31.17 1.56 -17.50
CA ILE A 556 32.61 1.48 -17.16
C ILE A 556 33.15 0.04 -17.28
N LEU A 557 32.36 -0.96 -16.87
CA LEU A 557 32.75 -2.38 -16.95
C LEU A 557 32.77 -2.89 -18.39
N GLU A 558 31.78 -2.50 -19.21
CA GLU A 558 31.76 -2.78 -20.66
C GLU A 558 32.91 -2.06 -21.38
N CYS A 559 33.24 -0.83 -21.00
CA CYS A 559 34.35 -0.09 -21.59
C CYS A 559 35.73 -0.71 -21.29
N LYS A 560 35.88 -1.48 -20.20
CA LYS A 560 37.12 -2.22 -19.89
C LYS A 560 37.22 -3.58 -20.58
N ALA A 561 36.11 -4.18 -21.00
CA ALA A 561 36.10 -5.46 -21.73
C ALA A 561 36.53 -5.32 -23.20
N CYS A 562 36.60 -4.09 -23.73
CA CYS A 562 37.08 -3.81 -25.09
C CYS A 562 38.59 -3.47 -25.20
N GLU A 563 39.33 -3.47 -24.09
CA GLU A 563 40.78 -3.18 -24.06
C GLU A 563 41.67 -4.37 -23.63
N SER A 564 41.21 -5.61 -23.80
CA SER A 564 42.02 -6.82 -23.58
C SER A 564 42.07 -7.75 -24.79
#